data_AF-A0A8T3X663-F1
#
_entry.id   AF-A0A8T3X663-F1
#
_cell.length_a   1.000
_cell.length_b   1.000
_cell.length_c   1.000
_cell.angle_alpha   90.00
_cell.angle_beta   90.00
_cell.angle_gamma   90.00
#
_symmetry.space_group_name_H-M   'P 1'
#
loop_
_entity.id
_entity.type
_entity.pdbx_description
1 polymer ?
#
loop_
_entity_poly.entity_id
_entity_poly.type
_entity_poly.pdbx_seq_one_letter_code
_entity_poly.pdbx_strand_id
1 'polypeptide(L)'
;MDNERCPSGINGFDDLCEGGFVRNSVNCLIGGPGSGKTIFLLQFLHNGAMMFKESGVYISFEEDVLELYKDGQKMGWNLEDLDKSNNVKIVKISPYTTVSELKKELTFLTARCKYVREI
;
A
#
# COMPACT_ATOMS: atom_id res chain seq x y z
N MET A 1 -10.29 8.26 -23.54
CA MET A 1 -9.98 6.90 -23.06
C MET A 1 -8.87 7.07 -22.07
N ASP A 2 -9.23 7.01 -20.79
CA ASP A 2 -8.45 7.58 -19.70
C ASP A 2 -7.25 6.68 -19.38
N ASN A 3 -6.08 7.09 -19.84
CA ASN A 3 -4.79 6.49 -19.52
C ASN A 3 -4.15 7.22 -18.33
N GLU A 4 -4.95 7.59 -17.32
CA GLU A 4 -4.42 8.27 -16.15
C GLU A 4 -3.48 7.31 -15.39
N ARG A 5 -2.24 7.76 -15.14
CA ARG A 5 -1.21 6.97 -14.48
C ARG A 5 -1.16 7.27 -12.98
N CYS A 6 -0.81 6.25 -12.20
CA CYS A 6 -0.46 6.30 -10.78
C CYS A 6 1.04 6.02 -10.66
N PRO A 7 1.89 7.06 -10.56
CA PRO A 7 3.32 6.90 -10.36
C PRO A 7 3.60 6.14 -9.06
N SER A 8 4.57 5.23 -9.09
CA SER A 8 4.99 4.50 -7.90
C SER A 8 6.04 5.25 -7.07
N GLY A 9 6.76 6.19 -7.69
CA GLY A 9 7.92 6.84 -7.09
C GLY A 9 9.13 5.89 -6.90
N ILE A 10 9.06 4.66 -7.42
CA ILE A 10 10.15 3.68 -7.35
C ILE A 10 11.06 3.93 -8.55
N ASN A 11 12.32 4.26 -8.27
CA ASN A 11 13.31 4.59 -9.30
C ASN A 11 13.44 3.46 -10.32
N GLY A 12 13.34 3.81 -11.61
CA GLY A 12 13.41 2.89 -12.74
C GLY A 12 12.11 2.14 -13.05
N PHE A 13 11.21 1.95 -12.07
CA PHE A 13 9.95 1.25 -12.32
C PHE A 13 8.97 2.10 -13.12
N ASP A 14 8.78 3.37 -12.75
CA ASP A 14 7.82 4.24 -13.44
C ASP A 14 8.19 4.43 -14.91
N ASP A 15 9.48 4.55 -15.23
CA ASP A 15 9.97 4.64 -16.61
C ASP A 15 9.70 3.34 -17.39
N LEU A 16 9.90 2.18 -16.75
CA LEU A 16 9.61 0.87 -17.33
C LEU A 16 8.11 0.67 -17.60
N CYS A 17 7.25 1.30 -16.78
CA CYS A 17 5.79 1.16 -16.83
C CYS A 17 5.08 2.39 -17.42
N GLU A 18 5.75 3.18 -18.27
CA GLU A 18 5.14 4.33 -18.96
C GLU A 18 4.49 5.36 -18.02
N GLY A 19 5.16 5.65 -16.90
CA GLY A 19 4.71 6.59 -15.87
C GLY A 19 4.01 5.94 -14.67
N GLY A 20 4.10 4.61 -14.53
CA GLY A 20 3.56 3.86 -13.38
C GLY A 20 2.30 3.05 -13.70
N PHE A 21 1.55 2.68 -12.66
CA PHE A 21 0.35 1.86 -12.83
C PHE A 21 -0.76 2.61 -13.55
N VAL A 22 -1.71 1.89 -14.16
CA VAL A 22 -2.96 2.48 -14.65
C VAL A 22 -3.84 2.79 -13.44
N ARG A 23 -4.41 4.00 -13.34
CA ARG A 23 -5.37 4.31 -12.28
C ARG A 23 -6.62 3.43 -12.42
N ASN A 24 -7.27 3.15 -11.28
CA ASN A 24 -8.46 2.28 -11.20
C ASN A 24 -8.23 0.86 -11.75
N SER A 25 -6.99 0.36 -11.70
CA SER A 25 -6.65 -1.00 -12.09
C SER A 25 -6.34 -1.89 -10.87
N VAL A 26 -6.38 -3.20 -11.10
CA VAL A 26 -5.86 -4.21 -10.15
C VAL A 26 -4.55 -4.75 -10.72
N ASN A 27 -3.47 -4.63 -9.94
CA ASN A 27 -2.13 -5.05 -10.35
C ASN A 27 -1.68 -6.23 -9.48
N CYS A 28 -1.01 -7.21 -10.08
CA CYS A 28 -0.48 -8.36 -9.38
C CYS A 28 1.04 -8.38 -9.47
N LEU A 29 1.72 -8.43 -8.31
CA LEU A 29 3.17 -8.54 -8.22
C LEU A 29 3.56 -9.97 -7.82
N ILE A 30 4.23 -10.69 -8.74
CA ILE A 30 4.57 -12.11 -8.58
C ILE A 30 6.08 -12.28 -8.53
N GLY A 31 6.56 -13.15 -7.64
CA GLY A 31 7.98 -13.49 -7.54
C GLY A 31 8.25 -14.46 -6.40
N GLY A 32 9.39 -15.15 -6.45
CA GLY A 32 9.81 -16.09 -5.40
C GLY A 32 10.08 -15.42 -4.04
N PRO A 33 10.24 -16.19 -2.95
CA PRO A 33 10.68 -15.64 -1.66
C PRO A 33 11.97 -14.82 -1.81
N GLY A 34 12.06 -13.69 -1.10
CA GLY A 34 13.22 -12.79 -1.20
C GLY A 34 13.31 -11.93 -2.46
N SER A 35 12.37 -12.04 -3.41
CA SER A 35 12.37 -11.22 -4.64
C SER A 35 12.01 -9.74 -4.44
N GLY A 36 11.80 -9.29 -3.19
CA GLY A 36 11.51 -7.89 -2.87
C GLY A 36 10.05 -7.46 -2.95
N LYS A 37 9.07 -8.37 -3.02
CA LYS A 37 7.63 -8.02 -3.11
C LYS A 37 7.15 -7.13 -1.97
N THR A 38 7.40 -7.54 -0.72
CA THR A 38 7.04 -6.76 0.47
C THR A 38 7.70 -5.39 0.42
N ILE A 39 9.00 -5.33 0.13
CA ILE A 39 9.75 -4.07 0.01
C ILE A 39 9.16 -3.16 -1.07
N PHE A 40 8.83 -3.69 -2.25
CA PHE A 40 8.19 -2.94 -3.33
C PHE A 40 6.86 -2.32 -2.88
N LEU A 41 5.99 -3.11 -2.25
CA LEU A 41 4.68 -2.65 -1.80
C LEU A 41 4.79 -1.62 -0.66
N LEU A 42 5.72 -1.81 0.28
CA LEU A 42 5.98 -0.84 1.35
C LEU A 42 6.56 0.47 0.79
N GLN A 43 7.45 0.40 -0.19
CA GLN A 43 8.00 1.58 -0.85
C GLN A 43 6.91 2.35 -1.61
N PHE A 44 6.08 1.64 -2.37
CA PHE A 44 4.95 2.22 -3.10
C PHE A 44 4.00 2.97 -2.14
N LEU A 45 3.64 2.33 -1.02
CA LEU A 45 2.78 2.91 0.01
C LEU A 45 3.40 4.16 0.64
N HIS A 46 4.67 4.10 1.02
CA HIS A 46 5.40 5.23 1.58
C HIS A 46 5.50 6.40 0.59
N ASN A 47 5.88 6.12 -0.66
CA ASN A 47 6.03 7.13 -1.70
C ASN A 47 4.70 7.79 -2.06
N GLY A 48 3.62 7.00 -2.13
CA GLY A 48 2.24 7.51 -2.25
C GLY A 48 1.97 8.62 -1.24
N ALA A 49 2.22 8.33 0.03
CA ALA A 49 1.98 9.28 1.12
C ALA A 49 2.92 10.49 1.09
N MET A 50 4.22 10.27 0.88
CA MET A 50 5.25 11.30 1.04
C MET A 50 5.45 12.19 -0.18
N MET A 51 5.36 11.62 -1.38
CA MET A 51 5.64 12.33 -2.63
C MET A 51 4.37 12.85 -3.29
N PHE A 52 3.28 12.07 -3.21
CA PHE A 52 2.06 12.34 -3.96
C PHE A 52 0.87 12.75 -3.08
N LYS A 53 1.04 12.74 -1.75
CA LYS A 53 -0.02 13.02 -0.77
C LYS A 53 -1.22 12.07 -0.94
N GLU A 54 -0.97 10.87 -1.44
CA GLU A 54 -1.96 9.81 -1.61
C GLU A 54 -1.92 8.89 -0.39
N SER A 55 -3.06 8.74 0.28
CA SER A 55 -3.19 7.80 1.39
C SER A 55 -3.37 6.37 0.90
N GLY A 56 -2.94 5.39 1.69
CA GLY A 56 -3.06 3.98 1.30
C GLY A 56 -3.21 3.01 2.47
N VAL A 57 -3.69 1.81 2.18
CA VAL A 57 -3.83 0.72 3.14
C VAL A 57 -2.98 -0.47 2.68
N TYR A 58 -2.18 -1.01 3.59
CA TYR A 58 -1.46 -2.26 3.43
C TYR A 58 -2.11 -3.33 4.30
N ILE A 59 -2.45 -4.46 3.68
CA ILE A 59 -3.05 -5.61 4.36
C ILE A 59 -2.06 -6.75 4.29
N SER A 60 -1.59 -7.18 5.46
CA SER A 60 -0.75 -8.35 5.62
C SER A 60 -1.59 -9.55 6.03
N PHE A 61 -1.31 -10.71 5.45
CA PHE A 61 -1.85 -11.99 5.90
C PHE A 61 -0.84 -12.86 6.64
N GLU A 62 0.45 -12.62 6.43
CA GLU A 62 1.53 -13.43 6.98
C GLU A 62 2.34 -12.63 8.01
N GLU A 63 2.94 -11.53 7.57
CA GLU A 63 3.88 -10.70 8.33
C GLU A 63 3.20 -9.88 9.43
N ASP A 64 3.83 -9.78 10.61
CA ASP A 64 3.34 -8.92 11.69
C ASP A 64 3.62 -7.44 11.41
N VAL A 65 2.68 -6.58 11.84
CA VAL A 65 2.76 -5.12 11.59
C VAL A 65 4.07 -4.52 12.14
N LEU A 66 4.51 -4.99 13.32
CA LEU A 66 5.77 -4.53 13.92
C LEU A 66 7.00 -4.94 13.11
N GLU A 67 6.95 -6.05 12.39
CA GLU A 67 8.04 -6.47 11.50
C GLU A 67 8.08 -5.61 10.24
N LEU A 68 6.91 -5.34 9.65
CA LEU A 68 6.78 -4.43 8.51
C LEU A 68 7.28 -3.02 8.83
N TYR A 69 7.02 -2.51 10.04
CA TYR A 69 7.58 -1.23 10.49
C TYR A 69 9.11 -1.27 10.60
N LYS A 70 9.68 -2.34 11.17
CA LYS A 70 11.14 -2.49 11.25
C LYS A 70 11.77 -2.55 9.87
N ASP A 71 11.15 -3.26 8.94
CA ASP A 71 11.67 -3.38 7.58
C ASP A 71 11.58 -2.07 6.80
N GLY A 72 10.47 -1.33 6.95
CA GLY A 72 10.39 0.05 6.44
C GLY A 72 11.46 0.95 7.04
N GLN A 73 11.66 0.89 8.36
CA GLN A 73 12.65 1.72 9.06
C GLN A 73 14.09 1.44 8.57
N LYS A 74 14.46 0.18 8.29
CA LYS A 74 15.76 -0.17 7.69
C LYS A 74 15.98 0.49 6.33
N MET A 75 14.90 0.75 5.59
CA MET A 75 14.93 1.44 4.29
C MET A 75 14.75 2.97 4.40
N GLY A 76 14.65 3.50 5.63
CA GLY A 76 14.41 4.93 5.88
C GLY A 76 12.95 5.36 5.75
N TRP A 77 12.00 4.42 5.69
CA TRP A 77 10.57 4.69 5.60
C TRP A 77 9.93 4.61 6.98
N ASN A 78 9.49 5.76 7.50
CA ASN A 78 8.83 5.81 8.81
C ASN A 78 7.33 5.50 8.70
N LEU A 79 7.04 4.22 8.42
CA LEU A 79 5.67 3.72 8.22
C LEU A 79 4.83 3.80 9.49
N GLU A 80 5.43 3.67 10.66
CA GLU A 80 4.72 3.74 11.94
C GLU A 80 4.12 5.15 12.18
N ASP A 81 4.87 6.20 11.90
CA ASP A 81 4.37 7.58 12.03
C ASP A 81 3.33 7.92 10.95
N LEU A 82 3.49 7.36 9.75
CA LEU A 82 2.49 7.47 8.69
C LEU A 82 1.18 6.75 9.04
N ASP A 83 1.26 5.61 9.73
CA ASP A 83 0.08 4.90 10.25
C ASP A 83 -0.61 5.75 11.33
N LYS A 84 0.14 6.24 12.32
CA LYS A 84 -0.41 7.07 13.42
C LYS A 84 -1.06 8.36 12.93
N SER A 85 -0.54 8.96 11.87
CA SER A 85 -1.10 10.19 11.26
C SER A 85 -2.30 9.93 10.34
N ASN A 86 -2.71 8.67 10.13
CA ASN A 86 -3.78 8.24 9.22
C ASN A 86 -3.54 8.56 7.74
N ASN A 87 -2.29 8.83 7.35
CA ASN A 87 -1.92 8.94 5.94
C ASN A 87 -1.75 7.56 5.32
N VAL A 88 -1.22 6.61 6.07
CA VAL A 88 -1.14 5.20 5.71
C VAL A 88 -1.91 4.39 6.76
N LYS A 89 -2.28 3.16 6.43
CA LYS A 89 -2.68 2.18 7.43
C LYS A 89 -2.08 0.82 7.12
N ILE A 90 -1.48 0.17 8.11
CA ILE A 90 -1.00 -1.20 7.99
C ILE A 90 -1.79 -2.08 8.95
N VAL A 91 -2.42 -3.11 8.42
CA VAL A 91 -3.22 -4.06 9.20
C VAL A 91 -2.82 -5.48 8.90
N LYS A 92 -2.80 -6.32 9.94
CA LYS A 92 -2.70 -7.77 9.79
C LYS A 92 -4.09 -8.36 9.90
N ILE A 93 -4.44 -9.18 8.92
CA ILE A 93 -5.71 -9.90 8.85
C ILE A 93 -5.40 -11.38 8.76
N SER A 94 -6.19 -12.21 9.44
CA SER A 94 -6.02 -13.66 9.34
C SER A 94 -6.39 -14.14 7.94
N PRO A 95 -5.66 -15.09 7.33
CA PRO A 95 -6.06 -15.69 6.06
C PRO A 95 -7.39 -16.45 6.16
N TYR A 96 -7.84 -16.76 7.38
CA TYR A 96 -9.12 -17.40 7.65
C TYR A 96 -10.28 -16.41 7.84
N THR A 97 -10.01 -15.11 7.81
CA THR A 97 -11.04 -14.07 7.91
C THR A 97 -12.00 -14.17 6.72
N THR A 98 -13.29 -14.12 6.99
CA THR A 98 -14.31 -14.21 5.94
C THR A 98 -14.35 -12.95 5.09
N VAL A 99 -14.85 -13.06 3.85
CA VAL A 99 -15.04 -11.89 2.97
C VAL A 99 -15.93 -10.83 3.62
N SER A 100 -16.94 -11.25 4.39
CA SER A 100 -17.85 -10.33 5.08
C SER A 100 -17.17 -9.55 6.21
N GLU A 101 -16.28 -10.20 6.96
CA GLU A 101 -15.48 -9.56 8.00
C GLU A 101 -14.43 -8.63 7.40
N LEU A 102 -13.72 -9.09 6.36
CA LEU A 102 -12.76 -8.26 5.63
C LEU A 102 -13.41 -7.00 5.06
N LYS A 103 -14.60 -7.12 4.45
CA LYS A 103 -15.36 -5.97 3.96
C LYS A 103 -15.71 -4.99 5.07
N LYS A 104 -16.11 -5.48 6.25
CA LYS A 104 -16.41 -4.62 7.40
C LYS A 104 -15.15 -3.85 7.83
N GLU A 105 -14.03 -4.54 8.04
CA GLU A 105 -12.78 -3.90 8.42
C GLU A 105 -12.34 -2.86 7.40
N LEU A 106 -12.33 -3.21 6.11
CA LEU A 106 -11.98 -2.29 5.03
C LEU A 106 -12.87 -1.04 5.00
N THR A 107 -14.17 -1.21 5.25
CA THR A 107 -15.11 -0.09 5.32
C THR A 107 -14.75 0.86 6.47
N PHE A 108 -14.41 0.31 7.64
CA PHE A 108 -13.98 1.14 8.78
C PHE A 108 -12.65 1.85 8.52
N LEU A 109 -11.69 1.19 7.84
CA LEU A 109 -10.39 1.77 7.53
C LEU A 109 -10.50 2.90 6.50
N THR A 110 -11.25 2.68 5.43
CA THR A 110 -11.47 3.66 4.36
C THR A 110 -12.29 4.86 4.82
N ALA A 111 -13.17 4.72 5.81
CA ALA A 111 -13.91 5.83 6.41
C ALA A 111 -13.03 6.73 7.31
N ARG A 112 -11.94 6.19 7.88
CA ARG A 112 -11.05 6.93 8.80
C ARG A 112 -9.88 7.60 8.09
N CYS A 113 -9.31 6.92 7.09
CA CYS A 113 -8.57 7.61 6.04
C CYS A 113 -9.57 8.52 5.32
N LYS A 114 -9.18 9.68 4.79
CA LYS A 114 -10.11 10.61 4.11
C LYS A 114 -10.54 10.05 2.73
N TYR A 115 -11.03 8.82 2.69
CA TYR A 115 -11.12 7.97 1.51
C TYR A 115 -12.57 7.72 1.12
N VAL A 116 -13.30 8.79 0.84
CA VAL A 116 -14.50 8.73 -0.01
C VAL A 116 -14.51 9.99 -0.88
N ARG A 117 -13.94 9.90 -2.09
CA ARG A 117 -14.57 10.56 -3.21
C ARG A 117 -15.53 9.52 -3.77
N GLU A 118 -16.82 9.86 -3.77
CA GLU A 118 -17.85 9.06 -4.41
C GLU A 118 -17.40 8.72 -5.84
N ILE A 119 -17.52 7.44 -6.20
CA ILE A 119 -17.43 6.98 -7.59
C ILE A 119 -18.77 7.25 -8.26
#